data_AF-A0A260PQS8-F1
#
_entry.id   AF-A0A260PQS8-F1
#
_cell.length_a   1.000
_cell.length_b   1.000
_cell.length_c   1.000
_cell.angle_alpha   90.00
_cell.angle_beta   90.00
_cell.angle_gamma   90.00
#
_symmetry.space_group_name_H-M   'P 1'
#
loop_
_entity.id
_entity.type
_entity.pdbx_description
1 polymer ?
#
loop_
_entity_poly.entity_id
_entity_poly.type
_entity_poly.pdbx_seq_one_letter_code
_entity_poly.pdbx_strand_id
1 'polypeptide(L)'
;MGKNAEVVFRSLGDAEFEAEVRSPDGLTMRCNGALNDLEPRVLGDDALGTNPALVHNAWAFAKHDHLYRTLTDGAERESHHTQAMAHRKTAAGIAELVDKLGTASKNSWCSACFTRSDHRRLTQGFGTIPAYLCESCGSPTLGCAGPGCANMATRGFAAVLVPRYCAEHKHEIPGFEKASLNFGALEDYHEFLKFERRNLALGSRIAAISVLSAGALATGAFLAAPAIGGAIGSLSIAGGGYAGAAASSYGLALLGGGSIAAGGLGMVGGTAVVAAVGGALGGALGSSVTTAYIGADNSFNIELIKPGSGVAVIVANGLFSEGTDTRSDWRKLVARRYPDSPIYRVHWGSNDLGDLAGMVKAMGGQPAAALGLKGLAAKATKAGAKKLGPLAPALAIAAIAKNPWHTAKVKADRTGVALAGLLARTDAKSYVLVGHSLGARVAATAAETLATSKSGPKIDTVHLLGAAIGSKGDWRLLSKAVTGAVHNYHSSNDGVLKYAYPAAQGGQTAVGFAGFRTEFARIHDHDVSAVVAGHSKYLQSVEPS
;
A
#
# COMPACT_ATOMS: atom_id res chain seq x y z
N MET A 1 2.39 -17.84 -38.49
CA MET A 1 2.01 -17.37 -37.13
C MET A 1 3.14 -17.80 -36.20
N GLY A 2 3.86 -16.85 -35.61
CA GLY A 2 4.90 -17.19 -34.62
C GLY A 2 4.27 -17.88 -33.41
N LYS A 3 4.97 -18.81 -32.78
CA LYS A 3 4.56 -19.37 -31.50
C LYS A 3 4.54 -18.23 -30.47
N ASN A 4 3.48 -18.13 -29.66
CA ASN A 4 3.47 -17.23 -28.51
C ASN A 4 4.13 -17.91 -27.32
N ALA A 5 4.59 -17.15 -26.33
CA ALA A 5 5.05 -17.75 -25.09
C ALA A 5 3.91 -18.47 -24.36
N GLU A 6 4.21 -19.61 -23.76
CA GLU A 6 3.28 -20.37 -22.93
C GLU A 6 3.67 -20.24 -21.47
N VAL A 7 2.67 -19.99 -20.61
CA VAL A 7 2.83 -20.00 -19.15
C VAL A 7 1.74 -20.89 -18.59
N VAL A 8 2.13 -21.95 -17.87
CA VAL A 8 1.24 -23.04 -17.45
C VAL A 8 1.47 -23.35 -15.97
N PHE A 9 0.37 -23.54 -15.24
CA PHE A 9 0.39 -24.01 -13.85
C PHE A 9 0.42 -25.54 -13.82
N ARG A 10 1.21 -26.12 -12.91
CA ARG A 10 1.22 -27.56 -12.61
C ARG A 10 1.26 -27.80 -11.11
N SER A 11 0.48 -28.77 -10.62
CA SER A 11 0.58 -29.26 -9.24
C SER A 11 1.72 -30.28 -9.16
N LEU A 12 2.60 -30.17 -8.17
CA LEU A 12 3.70 -31.12 -7.92
C LEU A 12 3.40 -32.05 -6.72
N GLY A 13 2.28 -31.82 -6.04
CA GLY A 13 1.77 -32.61 -4.91
C GLY A 13 0.64 -31.85 -4.23
N ASP A 14 0.37 -32.16 -2.96
CA ASP A 14 -0.69 -31.51 -2.17
C ASP A 14 -0.31 -30.08 -1.72
N ALA A 15 0.98 -29.81 -1.52
CA ALA A 15 1.48 -28.55 -0.97
C ALA A 15 2.41 -27.77 -1.91
N GLU A 16 2.94 -28.41 -2.95
CA GLU A 16 3.87 -27.80 -3.91
C GLU A 16 3.25 -27.67 -5.30
N PHE A 17 3.61 -26.59 -5.96
CA PHE A 17 3.16 -26.27 -7.31
C PHE A 17 4.27 -25.57 -8.09
N GLU A 18 4.11 -25.52 -9.42
CA GLU A 18 5.03 -24.83 -10.30
C GLU A 18 4.32 -24.00 -11.38
N ALA A 19 4.99 -22.94 -11.81
CA ALA A 19 4.72 -22.29 -13.09
C ALA A 19 5.83 -22.66 -14.08
N GLU A 20 5.44 -23.25 -15.21
CA GLU A 20 6.30 -23.48 -16.35
C GLU A 20 6.10 -22.37 -17.38
N VAL A 21 7.20 -21.77 -17.83
CA VAL A 21 7.26 -20.75 -18.88
C VAL A 21 8.04 -21.34 -20.06
N ARG A 22 7.50 -21.20 -21.27
CA ARG A 22 8.16 -21.57 -22.52
C ARG A 22 8.16 -20.38 -23.48
N SER A 23 9.33 -19.99 -23.97
CA SER A 23 9.45 -18.92 -24.96
C SER A 23 9.18 -19.43 -26.38
N PRO A 24 8.85 -18.53 -27.33
CA PRO A 24 8.71 -18.86 -28.75
C PRO A 24 9.90 -19.64 -29.35
N ASP A 25 11.12 -19.28 -28.98
CA ASP A 25 12.35 -19.90 -29.48
C ASP A 25 12.73 -21.19 -28.72
N GLY A 26 11.89 -21.63 -27.79
CA GLY A 26 12.00 -22.91 -27.12
C GLY A 26 12.77 -22.89 -25.80
N LEU A 27 13.13 -21.70 -25.28
CA LEU A 27 13.68 -21.58 -23.93
C LEU A 27 12.63 -21.95 -22.90
N THR A 28 13.05 -22.55 -21.79
CA THR A 28 12.16 -23.04 -20.73
C THR A 28 12.60 -22.54 -19.37
N MET A 29 11.63 -22.22 -18.51
CA MET A 29 11.86 -21.88 -17.11
C MET A 29 10.76 -22.48 -16.25
N ARG A 30 11.09 -22.99 -15.08
CA ARG A 30 10.15 -23.47 -14.07
C ARG A 30 10.42 -22.79 -12.75
N CYS A 31 9.36 -22.28 -12.12
CA CYS A 31 9.39 -21.73 -10.77
C CYS A 31 8.55 -22.62 -9.86
N ASN A 32 9.15 -23.32 -8.91
CA ASN A 32 8.46 -24.24 -8.01
C ASN A 32 8.65 -23.89 -6.52
N GLY A 33 7.70 -24.30 -5.70
CA GLY A 33 7.72 -24.13 -4.25
C GLY A 33 6.35 -24.32 -3.61
N ALA A 34 6.26 -23.99 -2.33
CA ALA A 34 5.02 -23.96 -1.55
C ALA A 34 4.44 -22.54 -1.43
N LEU A 35 3.16 -22.44 -1.04
CA LEU A 35 2.46 -21.15 -0.93
C LEU A 35 3.16 -20.14 -0.02
N ASN A 36 3.74 -20.63 1.08
CA ASN A 36 4.40 -19.81 2.11
C ASN A 36 5.86 -19.46 1.77
N ASP A 37 6.42 -20.00 0.69
CA ASP A 37 7.80 -19.72 0.32
C ASP A 37 7.92 -18.29 -0.22
N LEU A 38 8.90 -17.54 0.30
CA LEU A 38 9.14 -16.17 -0.13
C LEU A 38 9.62 -16.12 -1.59
N GLU A 39 10.54 -17.00 -1.95
CA GLU A 39 11.15 -17.11 -3.27
C GLU A 39 10.95 -18.52 -3.83
N PRO A 40 10.70 -18.66 -5.15
CA PRO A 40 10.65 -19.97 -5.77
C PRO A 40 12.05 -20.53 -5.98
N ARG A 41 12.15 -21.86 -6.10
CA ARG A 41 13.30 -22.46 -6.76
C ARG A 41 13.10 -22.32 -8.28
N VAL A 42 14.13 -21.81 -8.96
CA VAL A 42 14.12 -21.56 -10.40
C VAL A 42 14.97 -22.61 -11.11
N LEU A 43 14.41 -23.22 -12.16
CA LEU A 43 15.03 -24.26 -12.97
C LEU A 43 14.86 -23.95 -14.47
N GLY A 44 15.76 -24.42 -15.32
CA GLY A 44 15.67 -24.25 -16.78
C GLY A 44 16.79 -23.37 -17.33
N ASP A 45 16.51 -22.67 -18.43
CA ASP A 45 17.46 -21.84 -19.15
C ASP A 45 17.72 -20.51 -18.43
N ASP A 46 19.00 -20.17 -18.23
CA ASP A 46 19.43 -18.95 -17.53
C ASP A 46 18.90 -17.67 -18.17
N ALA A 47 18.74 -17.66 -19.49
CA ALA A 47 18.22 -16.51 -20.23
C ALA A 47 16.82 -16.07 -19.73
N LEU A 48 15.99 -17.02 -19.30
CA LEU A 48 14.70 -16.75 -18.65
C LEU A 48 14.85 -16.69 -17.12
N GLY A 49 15.58 -17.63 -16.53
CA GLY A 49 15.70 -17.80 -15.08
C GLY A 49 16.39 -16.65 -14.35
N THR A 50 17.24 -15.89 -15.04
CA THR A 50 17.94 -14.72 -14.48
C THR A 50 17.15 -13.42 -14.61
N ASN A 51 16.00 -13.41 -15.28
CA ASN A 51 15.14 -12.24 -15.42
C ASN A 51 14.21 -12.09 -14.19
N PRO A 52 14.45 -11.14 -13.26
CA PRO A 52 13.71 -11.10 -12.00
C PRO A 52 12.22 -10.80 -12.19
N ALA A 53 11.86 -9.92 -13.14
CA ALA A 53 10.46 -9.64 -13.43
C ALA A 53 9.72 -10.85 -13.99
N LEU A 54 10.38 -11.68 -14.81
CA LEU A 54 9.80 -12.92 -15.32
C LEU A 54 9.57 -13.92 -14.18
N VAL A 55 10.59 -14.19 -13.37
CA VAL A 55 10.51 -15.09 -12.22
C VAL A 55 9.42 -14.66 -11.24
N HIS A 56 9.39 -13.37 -10.88
CA HIS A 56 8.38 -12.83 -9.97
C HIS A 56 6.97 -12.98 -10.54
N ASN A 57 6.74 -12.65 -11.81
CA ASN A 57 5.41 -12.79 -12.40
C ASN A 57 5.00 -14.25 -12.60
N ALA A 58 5.91 -15.14 -12.96
CA ALA A 58 5.63 -16.57 -13.05
C ALA A 58 5.27 -17.15 -11.68
N TRP A 59 5.99 -16.77 -10.62
CA TRP A 59 5.72 -17.23 -9.26
C TRP A 59 4.41 -16.68 -8.69
N ALA A 60 4.15 -15.38 -8.87
CA ALA A 60 2.89 -14.76 -8.48
C ALA A 60 1.69 -15.38 -9.21
N PHE A 61 1.84 -15.70 -10.51
CA PHE A 61 0.85 -16.48 -11.24
C PHE A 61 0.60 -17.83 -10.58
N ALA A 62 1.66 -18.58 -10.25
CA ALA A 62 1.53 -19.90 -9.64
C ALA A 62 0.76 -19.85 -8.30
N LYS A 63 1.11 -18.90 -7.43
CA LYS A 63 0.44 -18.72 -6.13
C LYS A 63 -1.03 -18.35 -6.26
N HIS A 64 -1.34 -17.39 -7.14
CA HIS A 64 -2.72 -16.96 -7.34
C HIS A 64 -3.56 -18.02 -8.05
N ASP A 65 -3.00 -18.78 -8.99
CA ASP A 65 -3.69 -19.89 -9.63
C ASP A 65 -3.96 -21.03 -8.63
N HIS A 66 -3.01 -21.33 -7.75
CA HIS A 66 -3.21 -22.28 -6.64
C HIS A 66 -4.36 -21.83 -5.73
N LEU A 67 -4.35 -20.59 -5.23
CA LEU A 67 -5.42 -20.04 -4.40
C LEU A 67 -6.78 -20.03 -5.12
N TYR A 68 -6.80 -19.70 -6.40
CA TYR A 68 -8.01 -19.77 -7.22
C TYR A 68 -8.59 -21.20 -7.28
N ARG A 69 -7.74 -22.23 -7.28
CA ARG A 69 -8.16 -23.64 -7.32
C ARG A 69 -8.57 -24.20 -5.97
N THR A 70 -8.01 -23.68 -4.87
CA THR A 70 -8.24 -24.23 -3.51
C THR A 70 -9.33 -23.49 -2.74
N LEU A 71 -9.55 -22.20 -3.00
CA LEU A 71 -10.58 -21.42 -2.32
C LEU A 71 -11.98 -21.81 -2.78
N THR A 72 -12.96 -21.66 -1.88
CA THR A 72 -14.37 -21.82 -2.21
C THR A 72 -14.86 -20.69 -3.12
N ASP A 73 -15.94 -20.92 -3.87
CA ASP A 73 -16.55 -19.90 -4.72
C ASP A 73 -16.87 -18.61 -3.95
N GLY A 74 -16.48 -17.47 -4.52
CA GLY A 74 -16.65 -16.17 -3.89
C GLY A 74 -15.79 -15.07 -4.52
N ALA A 75 -15.95 -13.84 -4.01
CA ALA A 75 -15.21 -12.67 -4.49
C ALA A 75 -13.68 -12.80 -4.31
N GLU A 76 -13.24 -13.53 -3.29
CA GLU A 76 -11.82 -13.80 -3.02
C GLU A 76 -11.21 -14.69 -4.11
N ARG A 77 -11.88 -15.80 -4.44
CA ARG A 77 -11.47 -16.71 -5.52
C ARG A 77 -11.38 -15.98 -6.87
N GLU A 78 -12.38 -15.17 -7.23
CA GLU A 78 -12.37 -14.42 -8.49
C GLU A 78 -11.28 -13.34 -8.53
N SER A 79 -10.97 -12.73 -7.38
CA SER A 79 -9.85 -11.79 -7.26
C SER A 79 -8.52 -12.49 -7.57
N HIS A 80 -8.30 -13.69 -7.05
CA HIS A 80 -7.10 -14.48 -7.35
C HIS A 80 -7.03 -14.93 -8.81
N HIS A 81 -8.16 -15.31 -9.42
CA HIS A 81 -8.22 -15.62 -10.85
C HIS A 81 -7.77 -14.42 -11.71
N THR A 82 -8.31 -13.23 -11.42
CA THR A 82 -7.95 -12.00 -12.14
C THR A 82 -6.46 -11.68 -11.98
N GLN A 83 -5.91 -11.82 -10.77
CA GLN A 83 -4.49 -11.60 -10.50
C GLN A 83 -3.59 -12.63 -11.21
N ALA A 84 -3.96 -13.91 -11.18
CA ALA A 84 -3.24 -14.98 -11.87
C ALA A 84 -3.14 -14.69 -13.37
N MET A 85 -4.25 -14.34 -14.02
CA MET A 85 -4.26 -14.04 -15.46
C MET A 85 -3.42 -12.80 -15.82
N ALA A 86 -3.40 -11.78 -14.97
CA ALA A 86 -2.57 -10.59 -15.18
C ALA A 86 -1.06 -10.92 -15.11
N HIS A 87 -0.66 -11.70 -14.12
CA HIS A 87 0.73 -12.16 -13.97
C HIS A 87 1.14 -13.10 -15.08
N ARG A 88 0.27 -14.05 -15.46
CA ARG A 88 0.47 -14.96 -16.59
C ARG A 88 0.76 -14.20 -17.88
N LYS A 89 -0.06 -13.20 -18.20
CA LYS A 89 0.11 -12.36 -19.39
C LYS A 89 1.42 -11.58 -19.36
N THR A 90 1.81 -11.08 -18.19
CA THR A 90 3.07 -10.34 -18.03
C THR A 90 4.29 -11.24 -18.18
N ALA A 91 4.27 -12.42 -17.55
CA ALA A 91 5.32 -13.42 -17.69
C ALA A 91 5.50 -13.86 -19.15
N ALA A 92 4.41 -14.22 -19.84
CA ALA A 92 4.43 -14.57 -21.25
C ALA A 92 5.02 -13.43 -22.10
N GLY A 93 4.56 -12.20 -21.87
CA GLY A 93 5.06 -11.03 -22.58
C GLY A 93 6.55 -10.78 -22.36
N ILE A 94 7.09 -10.99 -21.16
CA ILE A 94 8.54 -10.83 -20.90
C ILE A 94 9.34 -11.94 -21.59
N ALA A 95 8.88 -13.19 -21.52
CA ALA A 95 9.53 -14.33 -22.16
C ALA A 95 9.69 -14.12 -23.68
N GLU A 96 8.66 -13.58 -24.35
CA GLU A 96 8.73 -13.23 -25.78
C GLU A 96 9.75 -12.13 -26.12
N LEU A 97 10.15 -11.31 -25.14
CA LEU A 97 11.13 -10.24 -25.35
C LEU A 97 12.55 -10.72 -25.08
N VAL A 98 12.74 -11.72 -24.23
CA VAL A 98 14.05 -12.33 -23.97
C VAL A 98 14.62 -12.91 -25.26
N ASP A 99 13.81 -13.61 -26.04
CA ASP A 99 14.17 -14.15 -27.37
C ASP A 99 14.64 -13.07 -28.36
N LYS A 100 14.22 -11.81 -28.15
CA LYS A 100 14.47 -10.68 -29.06
C LYS A 100 15.60 -9.77 -28.57
N LEU A 101 16.39 -10.17 -27.59
CA LEU A 101 17.46 -9.34 -27.03
C LEU A 101 18.61 -9.13 -28.03
N GLY A 102 18.90 -7.87 -28.33
CA GLY A 102 20.07 -7.46 -29.10
C GLY A 102 21.30 -7.21 -28.22
N THR A 103 22.39 -6.79 -28.85
CA THR A 103 23.67 -6.50 -28.18
C THR A 103 23.80 -5.03 -27.76
N ALA A 104 23.06 -4.11 -28.40
CA ALA A 104 23.10 -2.70 -28.04
C ALA A 104 22.44 -2.47 -26.67
N SER A 105 23.12 -1.73 -25.80
CA SER A 105 22.60 -1.33 -24.48
C SER A 105 22.67 0.19 -24.31
N LYS A 106 21.91 0.69 -23.33
CA LYS A 106 22.00 2.07 -22.84
C LYS A 106 21.92 2.07 -21.32
N ASN A 107 22.87 2.73 -20.66
CA ASN A 107 22.85 2.92 -19.21
C ASN A 107 21.92 4.09 -18.84
N SER A 108 20.88 3.84 -18.05
CA SER A 108 19.93 4.89 -17.64
C SER A 108 19.08 4.46 -16.44
N TRP A 109 18.31 5.40 -15.87
CA TRP A 109 17.38 5.13 -14.78
C TRP A 109 16.13 4.38 -15.27
N CYS A 110 15.80 3.29 -14.58
CA CYS A 110 14.64 2.46 -14.89
C CYS A 110 13.40 2.85 -14.06
N SER A 111 12.29 3.25 -14.68
CA SER A 111 11.04 3.55 -13.95
C SER A 111 10.32 2.34 -13.36
N ALA A 112 10.80 1.11 -13.58
CA ALA A 112 10.18 -0.10 -13.03
C ALA A 112 10.81 -0.51 -11.68
N CYS A 113 12.14 -0.47 -11.57
CA CYS A 113 12.86 -0.81 -10.34
C CYS A 113 13.52 0.39 -9.65
N PHE A 114 13.49 1.56 -10.29
CA PHE A 114 14.14 2.79 -9.84
C PHE A 114 15.66 2.67 -9.64
N THR A 115 16.29 1.71 -10.31
CA THR A 115 17.75 1.54 -10.34
C THR A 115 18.32 2.08 -11.65
N ARG A 116 19.52 2.66 -11.59
CA ARG A 116 20.31 2.97 -12.78
C ARG A 116 21.00 1.70 -13.25
N SER A 117 20.62 1.20 -14.42
CA SER A 117 21.18 -0.03 -14.98
C SER A 117 21.32 0.07 -16.48
N ASP A 118 21.94 -0.94 -17.08
CA ASP A 118 21.87 -1.11 -18.52
C ASP A 118 20.48 -1.58 -18.95
N HIS A 119 20.08 -1.09 -20.12
CA HIS A 119 18.85 -1.46 -20.81
C HIS A 119 19.23 -2.03 -22.17
N ARG A 120 19.06 -3.34 -22.36
CA ARG A 120 19.36 -4.01 -23.63
C ARG A 120 18.25 -3.79 -24.62
N ARG A 121 18.61 -3.32 -25.81
CA ARG A 121 17.70 -3.04 -26.92
C ARG A 121 17.21 -4.34 -27.54
N LEU A 122 15.94 -4.37 -27.92
CA LEU A 122 15.38 -5.49 -28.68
C LEU A 122 15.77 -5.38 -30.17
N THR A 123 16.09 -6.51 -30.81
CA THR A 123 16.42 -6.62 -32.25
C THR A 123 15.22 -6.28 -33.13
N GLN A 124 14.02 -6.65 -32.67
CA GLN A 124 12.74 -6.29 -33.27
C GLN A 124 11.89 -5.57 -32.23
N GLY A 125 11.57 -4.31 -32.51
CA GLY A 125 10.69 -3.50 -31.67
C GLY A 125 9.21 -3.78 -31.90
N PHE A 126 8.36 -3.24 -31.03
CA PHE A 126 6.91 -3.15 -31.27
C PHE A 126 6.62 -1.89 -32.10
N GLY A 127 6.75 -2.02 -33.43
CA GLY A 127 6.64 -0.88 -34.36
C GLY A 127 7.92 -0.05 -34.42
N THR A 128 7.79 1.26 -34.62
CA THR A 128 8.93 2.18 -34.86
C THR A 128 9.67 2.64 -33.60
N ILE A 129 9.08 2.42 -32.42
CA ILE A 129 9.64 2.90 -31.15
C ILE A 129 10.58 1.84 -30.57
N PRO A 130 11.87 2.16 -30.31
CA PRO A 130 12.80 1.25 -29.68
C PRO A 130 12.29 0.77 -28.31
N ALA A 131 12.38 -0.53 -28.08
CA ALA A 131 12.04 -1.17 -26.82
C ALA A 131 13.28 -1.84 -26.23
N TYR A 132 13.30 -1.95 -24.90
CA TYR A 132 14.44 -2.45 -24.14
C TYR A 132 13.98 -3.34 -22.99
N LEU A 133 14.84 -4.24 -22.51
CA LEU A 133 14.72 -4.86 -21.19
C LEU A 133 15.76 -4.26 -20.25
N CYS A 134 15.33 -3.88 -19.04
CA CYS A 134 16.23 -3.48 -17.97
C CYS A 134 17.02 -4.71 -17.49
N GLU A 135 18.34 -4.64 -17.44
CA GLU A 135 19.16 -5.78 -16.97
C GLU A 135 19.04 -6.00 -15.46
N SER A 136 18.74 -4.96 -14.67
CA SER A 136 18.63 -5.09 -13.22
C SER A 136 17.34 -5.78 -12.78
N CYS A 137 16.20 -5.48 -13.41
CA CYS A 137 14.91 -6.04 -12.99
C CYS A 137 14.19 -6.84 -14.07
N GLY A 138 14.69 -6.87 -15.30
CA GLY A 138 14.08 -7.61 -16.41
C GLY A 138 12.82 -6.98 -17.00
N SER A 139 12.41 -5.81 -16.51
CA SER A 139 11.17 -5.15 -16.96
C SER A 139 11.32 -4.53 -18.35
N PRO A 140 10.26 -4.59 -19.18
CA PRO A 140 10.23 -3.90 -20.46
C PRO A 140 10.15 -2.38 -20.29
N THR A 141 10.97 -1.68 -21.06
CA THR A 141 11.15 -0.22 -20.98
C THR A 141 11.27 0.42 -22.35
N LEU A 142 11.10 1.73 -22.40
CA LEU A 142 11.39 2.58 -23.56
C LEU A 142 11.93 3.94 -23.10
N GLY A 143 12.48 4.72 -24.02
CA GLY A 143 12.90 6.09 -23.72
C GLY A 143 11.72 6.95 -23.23
N CYS A 144 11.95 7.79 -22.22
CA CYS A 144 10.97 8.77 -21.78
C CYS A 144 10.70 9.79 -22.89
N ALA A 145 9.42 10.11 -23.12
CA ALA A 145 8.99 11.10 -24.11
C ALA A 145 9.19 12.56 -23.65
N GLY A 146 9.71 12.78 -22.44
CA GLY A 146 10.03 14.11 -21.93
C GLY A 146 11.18 14.75 -22.74
N PRO A 147 11.07 16.02 -23.18
CA PRO A 147 12.12 16.69 -23.94
C PRO A 147 13.47 16.66 -23.20
N GLY A 148 14.52 16.16 -23.86
CA GLY A 148 15.87 16.05 -23.29
C GLY A 148 16.02 15.01 -22.17
N CYS A 149 14.98 14.23 -21.85
CA CYS A 149 15.04 13.22 -20.80
C CYS A 149 15.74 11.94 -21.30
N ALA A 150 16.79 11.51 -20.59
CA ALA A 150 17.50 10.26 -20.90
C ALA A 150 16.92 9.03 -20.19
N ASN A 151 16.04 9.23 -19.19
CA ASN A 151 15.50 8.19 -18.31
C ASN A 151 14.53 7.25 -19.06
N MET A 152 14.37 6.03 -18.53
CA MET A 152 13.58 4.99 -19.15
C MET A 152 12.19 4.91 -18.52
N ALA A 153 11.15 5.00 -19.33
CA ALA A 153 9.76 4.78 -18.95
C ALA A 153 9.41 3.29 -18.99
N THR A 154 8.47 2.86 -18.17
CA THR A 154 7.94 1.50 -18.23
C THR A 154 7.11 1.29 -19.50
N ARG A 155 7.32 0.15 -20.16
CA ARG A 155 6.65 -0.22 -21.40
C ARG A 155 5.61 -1.31 -21.16
N GLY A 156 4.50 -1.25 -21.88
CA GLY A 156 3.56 -2.36 -22.00
C GLY A 156 3.78 -3.21 -23.25
N PHE A 157 3.13 -4.37 -23.30
CA PHE A 157 3.22 -5.28 -24.45
C PHE A 157 2.36 -4.85 -25.65
N ALA A 158 1.51 -3.84 -25.47
CA ALA A 158 0.67 -3.27 -26.54
C ALA A 158 1.42 -2.20 -27.37
N ALA A 159 0.82 -1.82 -28.49
CA ALA A 159 1.26 -0.66 -29.25
C ALA A 159 1.27 0.61 -28.38
N VAL A 160 2.29 1.45 -28.54
CA VAL A 160 2.40 2.71 -27.80
C VAL A 160 1.68 3.79 -28.61
N LEU A 161 0.42 4.04 -28.22
CA LEU A 161 -0.43 5.04 -28.86
C LEU A 161 -0.31 6.43 -28.21
N VAL A 162 0.27 6.50 -27.02
CA VAL A 162 0.44 7.74 -26.25
C VAL A 162 1.88 7.86 -25.74
N PRO A 163 2.42 9.09 -25.64
CA PRO A 163 3.74 9.32 -25.04
C PRO A 163 3.85 8.66 -23.67
N ARG A 164 4.97 7.97 -23.43
CA ARG A 164 5.28 7.34 -22.13
C ARG A 164 6.35 8.14 -21.41
N TYR A 165 6.12 8.41 -20.14
CA TYR A 165 6.98 9.23 -19.30
C TYR A 165 7.63 8.39 -18.21
N CYS A 166 8.85 8.77 -17.81
CA CYS A 166 9.52 8.14 -16.68
C CYS A 166 8.85 8.49 -15.35
N ALA A 167 9.25 7.81 -14.27
CA ALA A 167 8.71 7.97 -12.92
C ALA A 167 8.70 9.44 -12.44
N GLU A 168 9.78 10.19 -12.70
CA GLU A 168 9.85 11.63 -12.35
C GLU A 168 8.81 12.46 -13.12
N HIS A 169 8.69 12.25 -14.43
CA HIS A 169 7.73 12.99 -15.26
C HIS A 169 6.27 12.54 -15.07
N LYS A 170 6.06 11.46 -14.30
CA LYS A 170 4.75 11.02 -13.81
C LYS A 170 4.45 11.49 -12.38
N HIS A 171 5.43 12.09 -11.70
CA HIS A 171 5.36 12.37 -10.25
C HIS A 171 5.14 11.11 -9.39
N GLU A 172 5.69 9.97 -9.83
CA GLU A 172 5.71 8.75 -9.01
C GLU A 172 6.82 8.80 -7.95
N ILE A 173 7.91 9.50 -8.23
CA ILE A 173 9.02 9.78 -7.30
C ILE A 173 9.47 11.23 -7.44
N PRO A 174 10.04 11.86 -6.39
CA PRO A 174 10.54 13.24 -6.45
C PRO A 174 11.66 13.45 -7.47
N GLY A 175 12.54 12.46 -7.61
CA GLY A 175 13.71 12.43 -8.50
C GLY A 175 14.37 11.05 -8.37
N PHE A 176 14.99 10.50 -9.42
CA PHE A 176 15.62 9.17 -9.34
C PHE A 176 16.81 9.17 -8.36
N GLU A 177 17.69 10.16 -8.49
CA GLU A 177 18.83 10.33 -7.59
C GLU A 177 18.32 10.65 -6.19
N LYS A 178 17.45 11.66 -6.09
CA LYS A 178 16.86 12.12 -4.84
C LYS A 178 16.15 11.01 -4.05
N ALA A 179 15.36 10.16 -4.70
CA ALA A 179 14.57 9.12 -4.05
C ALA A 179 15.38 8.03 -3.34
N SER A 180 16.68 7.94 -3.66
CA SER A 180 17.64 7.01 -3.04
C SER A 180 18.44 7.63 -1.90
N LEU A 181 18.32 8.94 -1.66
CA LEU A 181 19.09 9.68 -0.66
C LEU A 181 18.31 9.83 0.65
N ASN A 182 19.07 9.88 1.74
CA ASN A 182 18.60 10.43 3.00
C ASN A 182 18.48 11.95 2.89
N PHE A 183 17.51 12.54 3.59
CA PHE A 183 17.31 13.98 3.64
C PHE A 183 17.70 14.60 4.98
N GLY A 184 18.32 13.83 5.88
CA GLY A 184 18.84 14.34 7.14
C GLY A 184 17.76 14.51 8.22
N ALA A 185 17.44 15.76 8.54
CA ALA A 185 16.50 16.08 9.62
C ALA A 185 15.05 15.82 9.18
N LEU A 186 14.18 15.42 10.11
CA LEU A 186 12.80 15.07 9.78
C LEU A 186 12.02 16.26 9.20
N GLU A 187 12.39 17.47 9.57
CA GLU A 187 11.83 18.74 9.11
C GLU A 187 12.02 18.98 7.61
N ASP A 188 13.07 18.40 7.01
CA ASP A 188 13.42 18.60 5.61
C ASP A 188 12.60 17.71 4.66
N TYR A 189 11.67 16.91 5.19
CA TYR A 189 10.88 15.98 4.38
C TYR A 189 10.03 16.68 3.31
N HIS A 190 9.56 17.91 3.57
CA HIS A 190 8.83 18.71 2.58
C HIS A 190 9.70 19.06 1.37
N GLU A 191 10.96 19.41 1.60
CA GLU A 191 11.92 19.66 0.53
C GLU A 191 12.19 18.36 -0.23
N PHE A 192 12.34 17.24 0.47
CA PHE A 192 12.51 15.92 -0.14
C PHE A 192 11.36 15.57 -1.10
N LEU A 193 10.11 15.86 -0.73
CA LEU A 193 8.93 15.54 -1.54
C LEU A 193 8.74 16.44 -2.76
N LYS A 194 9.45 17.56 -2.89
CA LYS A 194 9.38 18.40 -4.08
C LYS A 194 9.92 17.66 -5.31
N PHE A 195 9.11 17.61 -6.36
CA PHE A 195 9.46 17.01 -7.64
C PHE A 195 10.47 17.87 -8.41
N GLU A 196 11.57 17.26 -8.85
CA GLU A 196 12.62 17.92 -9.65
C GLU A 196 12.17 18.16 -11.10
N ARG A 197 11.19 17.39 -11.57
CA ARG A 197 10.66 17.46 -12.93
C ARG A 197 9.18 17.83 -12.93
N ARG A 198 8.72 18.41 -14.05
CA ARG A 198 7.30 18.73 -14.26
C ARG A 198 6.50 17.44 -14.54
N ASN A 199 5.22 17.45 -14.18
CA ASN A 199 4.31 16.33 -14.47
C ASN A 199 3.85 16.36 -15.94
N LEU A 200 4.66 15.80 -16.83
CA LEU A 200 4.34 15.73 -18.26
C LEU A 200 3.21 14.74 -18.54
N ALA A 201 3.05 13.71 -17.70
CA ALA A 201 1.96 12.76 -17.82
C ALA A 201 0.60 13.42 -17.55
N LEU A 202 0.50 14.20 -16.47
CA LEU A 202 -0.68 15.00 -16.16
C LEU A 202 -0.92 16.06 -17.23
N GLY A 203 0.12 16.78 -17.67
CA GLY A 203 0.01 17.76 -18.75
C GLY A 203 -0.53 17.16 -20.05
N SER A 204 -0.04 15.98 -20.44
CA SER A 204 -0.52 15.26 -21.62
C SER A 204 -1.98 14.80 -21.46
N ARG A 205 -2.36 14.36 -20.25
CA ARG A 205 -3.73 13.96 -19.94
C ARG A 205 -4.69 15.15 -20.03
N ILE A 206 -4.31 16.29 -19.46
CA ILE A 206 -5.11 17.52 -19.51
C ILE A 206 -5.23 18.00 -20.97
N ALA A 207 -4.12 18.08 -21.71
CA ALA A 207 -4.12 18.50 -23.11
C ALA A 207 -5.01 17.60 -23.98
N ALA A 208 -4.95 16.27 -23.80
CA ALA A 208 -5.82 15.33 -24.52
C ALA A 208 -7.31 15.59 -24.22
N ILE A 209 -7.67 15.83 -22.95
CA ILE A 209 -9.05 16.17 -22.56
C ILE A 209 -9.48 17.52 -23.15
N SER A 210 -8.61 18.52 -23.13
CA SER A 210 -8.88 19.86 -23.69
C SER A 210 -9.11 19.82 -25.20
N VAL A 211 -8.30 19.06 -25.95
CA VAL A 211 -8.48 18.89 -27.41
C VAL A 211 -9.80 18.18 -27.72
N LEU A 212 -10.18 17.15 -26.94
CA LEU A 212 -11.46 16.45 -27.12
C LEU A 212 -12.66 17.35 -26.81
N SER A 213 -12.55 18.21 -25.78
CA SER A 213 -13.63 19.14 -25.42
C SER A 213 -13.75 20.32 -26.39
N ALA A 214 -12.64 20.79 -26.98
CA ALA A 214 -12.67 21.78 -28.05
C ALA A 214 -13.15 21.21 -29.40
N GLY A 215 -12.84 19.94 -29.69
CA GLY A 215 -13.24 19.25 -30.93
C GLY A 215 -14.73 18.91 -31.02
N ALA A 216 -15.47 18.93 -29.90
CA ALA A 216 -16.92 18.73 -29.90
C ALA A 216 -17.70 19.88 -30.58
N LEU A 217 -17.06 21.02 -30.89
CA LEU A 217 -17.69 22.17 -31.55
C LEU A 217 -17.25 22.36 -33.01
N ALA A 218 -16.32 21.57 -33.55
CA ALA A 218 -15.81 21.75 -34.91
C ALA A 218 -15.82 20.43 -35.69
N THR A 219 -16.82 20.30 -36.57
CA THR A 219 -16.89 19.39 -37.74
C THR A 219 -17.00 17.88 -37.47
N GLY A 220 -18.24 17.37 -37.50
CA GLY A 220 -18.74 16.30 -38.39
C GLY A 220 -18.01 14.95 -38.58
N ALA A 221 -16.87 14.67 -37.96
CA ALA A 221 -16.14 13.41 -38.11
C ALA A 221 -16.23 12.59 -36.81
N PHE A 222 -17.40 12.01 -36.56
CA PHE A 222 -17.61 11.05 -35.47
C PHE A 222 -17.11 9.65 -35.89
N LEU A 223 -15.79 9.50 -36.08
CA LEU A 223 -15.15 8.19 -36.20
C LEU A 223 -14.04 8.08 -35.16
N ALA A 224 -14.28 7.24 -34.16
CA ALA A 224 -13.41 6.84 -33.04
C ALA A 224 -13.29 7.80 -31.84
N ALA A 225 -14.40 8.35 -31.34
CA ALA A 225 -14.46 8.80 -29.94
C ALA A 225 -14.71 7.59 -29.02
N PRO A 226 -13.78 7.17 -28.13
CA PRO A 226 -14.12 6.24 -27.07
C PRO A 226 -15.07 6.97 -26.13
N ALA A 227 -16.29 6.43 -25.96
CA ALA A 227 -17.31 7.00 -25.10
C ALA A 227 -16.77 7.24 -23.68
N ILE A 228 -16.53 8.51 -23.36
CA ILE A 228 -16.16 8.99 -22.03
C ILE A 228 -17.44 8.99 -21.19
N GLY A 229 -17.79 7.82 -20.65
CA GLY A 229 -18.92 7.65 -19.73
C GLY A 229 -18.65 6.74 -18.54
N GLY A 230 -17.56 5.95 -18.59
CA GLY A 230 -17.15 5.05 -17.49
C GLY A 230 -15.65 4.78 -17.43
N ALA A 231 -14.86 5.56 -18.17
CA ALA A 231 -13.47 5.23 -18.52
C ALA A 231 -12.40 5.98 -17.72
N ILE A 232 -12.69 6.35 -16.47
CA ILE A 232 -11.70 6.98 -15.59
C ILE A 232 -10.74 5.92 -14.99
N GLY A 233 -11.09 4.63 -15.04
CA GLY A 233 -10.23 3.50 -14.64
C GLY A 233 -9.76 2.57 -15.77
N SER A 234 -10.30 2.67 -16.99
CA SER A 234 -10.12 1.66 -18.06
C SER A 234 -9.08 1.98 -19.13
N LEU A 235 -8.51 3.19 -19.16
CA LEU A 235 -7.33 3.48 -20.01
C LEU A 235 -6.04 2.79 -19.53
N SER A 236 -6.07 2.22 -18.33
CA SER A 236 -5.07 1.27 -17.82
C SER A 236 -5.25 -0.14 -18.43
N ILE A 237 -6.47 -0.48 -18.86
CA ILE A 237 -6.89 -1.84 -19.22
C ILE A 237 -6.70 -2.14 -20.71
N ALA A 238 -6.88 -1.14 -21.59
CA ALA A 238 -6.80 -1.34 -23.04
C ALA A 238 -5.36 -1.37 -23.62
N GLY A 239 -4.32 -1.16 -22.80
CA GLY A 239 -2.96 -0.89 -23.31
C GLY A 239 -1.81 -1.47 -22.49
N GLY A 240 -1.99 -2.64 -21.85
CA GLY A 240 -0.94 -3.61 -21.49
C GLY A 240 0.34 -3.12 -20.79
N GLY A 241 0.35 -1.94 -20.19
CA GLY A 241 1.53 -1.29 -19.59
C GLY A 241 1.44 -1.25 -18.08
N TYR A 242 1.53 -2.43 -17.47
CA TYR A 242 1.40 -2.59 -16.03
C TYR A 242 2.74 -2.55 -15.27
N ALA A 243 3.91 -2.39 -15.90
CA ALA A 243 5.17 -2.52 -15.16
C ALA A 243 5.51 -1.34 -14.20
N GLY A 244 5.03 -0.11 -14.46
CA GLY A 244 5.33 1.05 -13.57
C GLY A 244 4.20 1.38 -12.61
N ALA A 245 2.96 1.24 -13.10
CA ALA A 245 1.77 1.40 -12.30
C ALA A 245 1.42 0.12 -11.54
N ALA A 246 1.78 -1.10 -11.95
CA ALA A 246 1.48 -2.30 -11.17
C ALA A 246 2.61 -2.74 -10.25
N ALA A 247 3.82 -2.18 -10.27
CA ALA A 247 4.70 -2.31 -9.10
C ALA A 247 4.16 -1.43 -7.95
N SER A 248 3.83 -0.17 -8.28
CA SER A 248 3.19 0.77 -7.36
C SER A 248 1.74 0.45 -7.03
N SER A 249 0.96 -0.15 -7.95
CA SER A 249 -0.42 -0.62 -7.75
C SER A 249 -0.50 -2.09 -7.36
N TYR A 250 0.56 -2.89 -7.40
CA TYR A 250 0.61 -4.15 -6.63
C TYR A 250 0.97 -3.81 -5.20
N GLY A 251 1.94 -2.91 -4.96
CA GLY A 251 2.13 -2.26 -3.65
C GLY A 251 0.85 -1.58 -3.14
N LEU A 252 0.18 -0.73 -3.93
CA LEU A 252 -1.07 -0.06 -3.54
C LEU A 252 -2.31 -0.97 -3.59
N ALA A 253 -2.42 -1.98 -4.46
CA ALA A 253 -3.54 -2.92 -4.39
C ALA A 253 -3.36 -3.79 -3.15
N LEU A 254 -2.16 -4.28 -2.89
CA LEU A 254 -1.90 -5.13 -1.75
C LEU A 254 -1.91 -4.36 -0.42
N LEU A 255 -1.61 -3.05 -0.45
CA LEU A 255 -1.77 -2.14 0.70
C LEU A 255 -3.10 -1.39 0.76
N GLY A 256 -3.96 -1.52 -0.26
CA GLY A 256 -5.11 -0.65 -0.46
C GLY A 256 -6.43 -1.35 -0.78
N GLY A 257 -6.50 -2.68 -0.67
CA GLY A 257 -7.75 -3.43 -0.85
C GLY A 257 -7.76 -4.40 -2.03
N GLY A 258 -6.64 -5.10 -2.27
CA GLY A 258 -6.49 -6.20 -3.21
C GLY A 258 -7.14 -7.48 -2.72
N SER A 259 -8.38 -7.34 -2.25
CA SER A 259 -9.43 -8.32 -1.97
C SER A 259 -10.33 -7.67 -0.94
N ILE A 260 -11.47 -7.13 -1.39
CA ILE A 260 -12.58 -6.66 -0.54
C ILE A 260 -13.18 -7.81 0.32
N ALA A 261 -12.61 -9.03 0.28
CA ALA A 261 -13.11 -10.19 0.99
C ALA A 261 -12.04 -11.24 1.38
N ALA A 262 -10.74 -10.92 1.50
CA ALA A 262 -9.80 -11.90 2.11
C ALA A 262 -9.86 -11.81 3.63
N GLY A 263 -10.76 -12.60 4.20
CA GLY A 263 -10.76 -12.86 5.63
C GLY A 263 -9.48 -13.61 6.00
N GLY A 264 -8.60 -12.99 6.79
CA GLY A 264 -7.68 -13.76 7.62
C GLY A 264 -6.22 -13.35 7.72
N LEU A 265 -5.76 -12.17 7.27
CA LEU A 265 -4.43 -11.66 7.63
C LEU A 265 -4.42 -10.12 7.75
N GLY A 266 -5.12 -9.59 8.75
CA GLY A 266 -4.98 -8.17 9.12
C GLY A 266 -3.54 -7.84 9.52
N MET A 267 -3.04 -6.65 9.15
CA MET A 267 -1.68 -6.10 9.38
C MET A 267 -0.52 -6.96 8.84
N VAL A 268 -0.44 -8.24 9.24
CA VAL A 268 0.67 -9.17 9.03
C VAL A 268 0.93 -9.50 7.56
N GLY A 269 -0.09 -9.50 6.68
CA GLY A 269 0.11 -9.74 5.25
C GLY A 269 0.56 -8.50 4.47
N GLY A 270 -0.10 -7.35 4.70
CA GLY A 270 0.09 -6.14 3.90
C GLY A 270 1.43 -5.43 4.11
N THR A 271 1.92 -5.35 5.35
CA THR A 271 3.23 -4.75 5.67
C THR A 271 4.39 -5.70 5.36
N ALA A 272 4.21 -7.01 5.53
CA ALA A 272 5.21 -8.00 5.14
C ALA A 272 5.46 -8.01 3.63
N VAL A 273 4.44 -7.73 2.81
CA VAL A 273 4.64 -7.63 1.36
C VAL A 273 5.35 -6.33 0.94
N VAL A 274 5.21 -5.23 1.68
CA VAL A 274 6.07 -4.03 1.48
C VAL A 274 7.53 -4.35 1.75
N ALA A 275 7.80 -5.22 2.73
CA ALA A 275 9.15 -5.71 3.02
C ALA A 275 9.67 -6.69 1.95
N ALA A 276 8.79 -7.55 1.42
CA ALA A 276 9.13 -8.66 0.54
C ALA A 276 9.24 -8.28 -0.95
N VAL A 277 8.49 -7.28 -1.43
CA VAL A 277 8.35 -7.02 -2.89
C VAL A 277 9.32 -5.95 -3.43
N GLY A 278 10.25 -5.47 -2.61
CA GLY A 278 11.51 -4.95 -3.12
C GLY A 278 11.86 -3.51 -2.72
N GLY A 279 13.15 -3.35 -2.43
CA GLY A 279 13.78 -2.08 -2.08
C GLY A 279 13.53 -1.68 -0.63
N ALA A 280 14.60 -1.57 0.16
CA ALA A 280 14.54 -1.10 1.54
C ALA A 280 13.67 0.16 1.64
N LEU A 281 12.95 0.32 2.76
CA LEU A 281 12.01 1.42 2.98
C LEU A 281 12.61 2.83 2.72
N GLY A 282 13.95 2.98 2.77
CA GLY A 282 14.71 4.20 2.44
C GLY A 282 15.16 4.35 0.98
N GLY A 283 14.95 3.36 0.11
CA GLY A 283 15.30 3.40 -1.32
C GLY A 283 14.15 3.83 -2.22
N ALA A 284 14.42 4.05 -3.51
CA ALA A 284 13.47 4.70 -4.42
C ALA A 284 12.10 4.02 -4.56
N LEU A 285 12.01 2.69 -4.38
CA LEU A 285 10.73 1.96 -4.30
C LEU A 285 9.89 2.43 -3.11
N GLY A 286 10.48 2.48 -1.91
CA GLY A 286 9.84 3.06 -0.73
C GLY A 286 9.46 4.53 -0.93
N SER A 287 10.29 5.31 -1.65
CA SER A 287 9.98 6.72 -1.96
C SER A 287 8.72 6.84 -2.81
N SER A 288 8.52 5.93 -3.77
CA SER A 288 7.34 5.96 -4.63
C SER A 288 6.05 5.70 -3.86
N VAL A 289 6.10 4.77 -2.90
CA VAL A 289 4.96 4.44 -2.02
C VAL A 289 4.66 5.61 -1.09
N THR A 290 5.69 6.17 -0.43
CA THR A 290 5.54 7.35 0.43
C THR A 290 4.96 8.55 -0.34
N THR A 291 5.49 8.83 -1.53
CA THR A 291 5.01 9.92 -2.39
C THR A 291 3.55 9.73 -2.80
N ALA A 292 3.17 8.51 -3.17
CA ALA A 292 1.79 8.19 -3.54
C ALA A 292 0.82 8.37 -2.35
N TYR A 293 1.21 7.98 -1.14
CA TYR A 293 0.34 8.14 0.03
C TYR A 293 0.20 9.58 0.48
N ILE A 294 1.29 10.33 0.53
CA ILE A 294 1.24 11.75 0.91
C ILE A 294 0.49 12.52 -0.17
N GLY A 295 0.70 12.23 -1.46
CA GLY A 295 -0.05 12.85 -2.55
C GLY A 295 -1.54 12.49 -2.58
N ALA A 296 -1.93 11.32 -2.05
CA ALA A 296 -3.34 10.93 -1.89
C ALA A 296 -4.01 11.54 -0.65
N ASP A 297 -3.22 12.06 0.30
CA ASP A 297 -3.71 12.62 1.55
C ASP A 297 -3.14 14.02 1.81
N ASN A 298 -3.84 15.04 1.31
CA ASN A 298 -3.46 16.45 1.48
C ASN A 298 -3.45 16.92 2.95
N SER A 299 -4.01 16.14 3.88
CA SER A 299 -3.96 16.43 5.32
C SER A 299 -2.66 15.96 5.99
N PHE A 300 -1.87 15.14 5.29
CA PHE A 300 -0.64 14.59 5.85
C PHE A 300 0.39 15.70 6.09
N ASN A 301 0.81 15.86 7.34
CA ASN A 301 1.87 16.80 7.71
C ASN A 301 2.61 16.33 8.97
N ILE A 302 3.90 16.63 9.10
CA ILE A 302 4.67 16.42 10.32
C ILE A 302 5.05 17.78 10.87
N GLU A 303 4.56 18.08 12.07
CA GLU A 303 4.77 19.37 12.74
C GLU A 303 5.68 19.17 13.96
N LEU A 304 6.77 19.93 14.05
CA LEU A 304 7.55 20.02 15.28
C LEU A 304 6.78 20.85 16.31
N ILE A 305 6.36 20.22 17.42
CA ILE A 305 5.57 20.90 18.49
C ILE A 305 6.42 21.25 19.71
N LYS A 306 7.60 20.65 19.86
CA LYS A 306 8.58 20.96 20.90
C LYS A 306 9.98 20.59 20.41
N PRO A 307 10.95 21.52 20.40
CA PRO A 307 12.34 21.19 20.10
C PRO A 307 13.00 20.44 21.26
N GLY A 308 14.09 19.74 20.97
CA GLY A 308 14.85 18.99 21.97
C GLY A 308 16.05 18.26 21.34
N SER A 309 16.92 17.72 22.19
CA SER A 309 18.15 17.01 21.79
C SER A 309 18.11 15.52 22.09
N GLY A 310 17.07 15.03 22.79
CA GLY A 310 16.87 13.61 23.07
C GLY A 310 16.36 12.80 21.86
N VAL A 311 16.00 11.54 22.10
CA VAL A 311 15.40 10.67 21.08
C VAL A 311 14.07 11.28 20.61
N ALA A 312 13.92 11.50 19.30
CA ALA A 312 12.72 12.11 18.75
C ALA A 312 11.45 11.27 19.02
N VAL A 313 10.41 11.94 19.51
CA VAL A 313 9.12 11.33 19.82
C VAL A 313 8.11 11.75 18.74
N ILE A 314 7.58 10.77 18.01
CA ILE A 314 6.55 10.98 17.00
C ILE A 314 5.19 10.65 17.61
N VAL A 315 4.28 11.62 17.64
CA VAL A 315 2.93 11.47 18.18
C VAL A 315 1.89 11.44 17.05
N ALA A 316 0.98 10.47 17.10
CA ALA A 316 -0.11 10.33 16.14
C ALA A 316 -1.48 10.44 16.85
N ASN A 317 -2.27 11.43 16.42
CA ASN A 317 -3.62 11.64 16.95
C ASN A 317 -4.58 10.52 16.55
N GLY A 318 -5.58 10.30 17.41
CA GLY A 318 -6.75 9.50 17.09
C GLY A 318 -7.79 10.28 16.29
N LEU A 319 -8.74 9.53 15.74
CA LEU A 319 -9.83 10.01 14.91
C LEU A 319 -10.63 11.21 15.48
N PHE A 320 -10.78 11.32 16.80
CA PHE A 320 -11.60 12.38 17.41
C PHE A 320 -10.81 13.59 17.90
N SER A 321 -9.49 13.58 17.68
CA SER A 321 -8.59 14.67 18.06
C SER A 321 -8.23 15.56 16.87
N GLU A 322 -8.74 15.25 15.68
CA GLU A 322 -8.50 15.99 14.46
C GLU A 322 -9.21 17.35 14.50
N GLY A 323 -8.48 18.44 14.26
CA GLY A 323 -8.97 19.82 14.38
C GLY A 323 -8.99 20.40 15.80
N THR A 324 -8.80 19.58 16.85
CA THR A 324 -8.57 20.07 18.21
C THR A 324 -7.08 20.31 18.45
N ASP A 325 -6.72 21.38 19.15
CA ASP A 325 -5.33 21.66 19.48
C ASP A 325 -4.81 20.73 20.59
N THR A 326 -4.38 19.52 20.21
CA THR A 326 -3.78 18.55 21.14
C THR A 326 -2.31 18.83 21.48
N ARG A 327 -1.73 19.97 21.04
CA ARG A 327 -0.31 20.27 21.28
C ARG A 327 0.02 20.32 22.76
N SER A 328 -0.83 20.94 23.58
CA SER A 328 -0.61 21.03 25.03
C SER A 328 -0.64 19.66 25.68
N ASP A 329 -1.58 18.80 25.28
CA ASP A 329 -1.81 17.50 25.89
C ASP A 329 -0.67 16.55 25.56
N TRP A 330 -0.24 16.51 24.28
CA TRP A 330 0.94 15.75 23.89
C TRP A 330 2.22 16.24 24.55
N ARG A 331 2.44 17.56 24.60
CA ARG A 331 3.62 18.11 25.27
C ARG A 331 3.66 17.69 26.73
N LYS A 332 2.54 17.78 27.45
CA LYS A 332 2.46 17.38 28.86
C LYS A 332 2.68 15.87 29.05
N LEU A 333 2.03 15.04 28.24
CA LEU A 333 2.15 13.57 28.34
C LEU A 333 3.57 13.11 28.03
N VAL A 334 4.15 13.60 26.93
CA VAL A 334 5.49 13.17 26.48
C VAL A 334 6.59 13.76 27.36
N ALA A 335 6.51 15.03 27.75
CA ALA A 335 7.58 15.66 28.55
C ALA A 335 7.76 15.05 29.94
N ARG A 336 6.74 14.35 30.48
CA ARG A 336 6.87 13.61 31.74
C ARG A 336 7.91 12.49 31.66
N ARG A 337 7.96 11.78 30.53
CA ARG A 337 8.87 10.64 30.33
C ARG A 337 10.10 10.97 29.49
N TYR A 338 9.95 11.93 28.57
CA TYR A 338 10.96 12.36 27.61
C TYR A 338 11.12 13.90 27.65
N PRO A 339 11.62 14.46 28.78
CA PRO A 339 11.68 15.91 29.00
C PRO A 339 12.58 16.65 28.00
N ASP A 340 13.62 16.01 27.49
CA ASP A 340 14.61 16.63 26.59
C ASP A 340 14.41 16.27 25.11
N SER A 341 13.44 15.41 24.80
CA SER A 341 13.20 14.95 23.44
C SER A 341 12.47 16.00 22.59
N PRO A 342 12.81 16.10 21.28
CA PRO A 342 11.97 16.78 20.33
C PRO A 342 10.69 15.97 20.10
N ILE A 343 9.58 16.67 19.91
CA ILE A 343 8.25 16.07 19.72
C ILE A 343 7.70 16.52 18.38
N TYR A 344 7.37 15.54 17.53
CA TYR A 344 6.74 15.76 16.23
C TYR A 344 5.34 15.20 16.23
N ARG A 345 4.38 15.97 15.73
CA ARG A 345 2.99 15.55 15.57
C ARG A 345 2.72 15.19 14.12
N VAL A 346 2.22 13.98 13.89
CA VAL A 346 1.73 13.53 12.59
C VAL A 346 0.26 13.94 12.46
N HIS A 347 0.01 14.80 11.49
CA HIS A 347 -1.30 15.14 10.98
C HIS A 347 -1.66 14.14 9.89
N TRP A 348 -2.88 13.64 9.97
CA TRP A 348 -3.48 12.73 9.01
C TRP A 348 -4.98 12.77 9.27
N GLY A 349 -5.80 12.73 8.22
CA GLY A 349 -7.17 13.17 8.38
C GLY A 349 -8.22 12.43 7.60
N SER A 350 -9.27 11.91 8.24
CA SER A 350 -10.30 11.18 7.49
C SER A 350 -11.32 12.15 6.89
N ASN A 351 -11.45 12.17 5.57
CA ASN A 351 -12.53 12.90 4.88
C ASN A 351 -13.94 12.41 5.32
N ASP A 352 -13.99 11.34 6.11
CA ASP A 352 -15.18 10.65 6.63
C ASP A 352 -15.37 10.84 8.16
N LEU A 353 -14.64 11.77 8.80
CA LEU A 353 -14.77 12.07 10.25
C LEU A 353 -16.21 12.32 10.67
N GLY A 354 -16.97 13.05 9.86
CA GLY A 354 -18.39 13.33 10.12
C GLY A 354 -19.24 12.06 10.10
N ASP A 355 -18.99 11.17 9.14
CA ASP A 355 -19.69 9.89 9.00
C ASP A 355 -19.31 8.93 10.13
N LEU A 356 -18.04 8.92 10.55
CA LEU A 356 -17.55 8.08 11.64
C LEU A 356 -17.96 8.61 13.02
N ALA A 357 -17.99 9.93 13.22
CA ALA A 357 -18.58 10.57 14.39
C ALA A 357 -20.09 10.34 14.47
N GLY A 358 -20.79 10.40 13.32
CA GLY A 358 -22.20 10.02 13.22
C GLY A 358 -22.42 8.56 13.61
N MET A 359 -21.55 7.66 13.15
CA MET A 359 -21.58 6.24 13.51
C MET A 359 -21.37 6.02 15.01
N VAL A 360 -20.35 6.65 15.61
CA VAL A 360 -20.08 6.55 17.06
C VAL A 360 -21.20 7.18 17.88
N LYS A 361 -21.75 8.33 17.48
CA LYS A 361 -22.89 8.98 18.16
C LYS A 361 -24.15 8.11 18.09
N ALA A 362 -24.40 7.45 16.96
CA ALA A 362 -25.51 6.51 16.81
C ALA A 362 -25.34 5.27 17.73
N MET A 363 -24.10 4.85 17.98
CA MET A 363 -23.80 3.71 18.86
C MET A 363 -23.61 4.11 20.34
N GLY A 364 -23.31 5.36 20.64
CA GLY A 364 -23.01 5.88 21.97
C GLY A 364 -24.24 6.17 22.85
N GLY A 365 -25.46 5.83 22.40
CA GLY A 365 -26.70 6.13 23.12
C GLY A 365 -27.62 4.93 23.44
N GLN A 366 -27.36 3.73 22.93
CA GLN A 366 -28.20 2.55 23.15
C GLN A 366 -27.37 1.25 23.02
N PRO A 367 -27.70 0.16 23.74
CA PRO A 367 -27.11 -1.15 23.51
C PRO A 367 -27.31 -1.56 22.04
N ALA A 368 -26.30 -2.24 21.49
CA ALA A 368 -26.16 -2.59 20.07
C ALA A 368 -27.36 -3.31 19.41
N ALA A 369 -28.38 -3.71 20.18
CA ALA A 369 -29.62 -4.31 19.70
C ALA A 369 -30.44 -3.39 18.77
N ALA A 370 -30.32 -2.05 18.87
CA ALA A 370 -31.15 -1.13 18.08
C ALA A 370 -30.61 -0.79 16.68
N LEU A 371 -29.30 -0.96 16.43
CA LEU A 371 -28.69 -0.57 15.15
C LEU A 371 -28.91 -1.58 14.02
N GLY A 372 -29.23 -2.84 14.35
CA GLY A 372 -29.40 -3.91 13.37
C GLY A 372 -30.68 -3.81 12.52
N LEU A 373 -31.73 -3.14 13.02
CA LEU A 373 -33.03 -3.10 12.30
C LEU A 373 -33.37 -1.74 11.68
N LYS A 374 -33.02 -0.61 12.31
CA LYS A 374 -33.53 0.71 11.86
C LYS A 374 -32.65 1.42 10.82
N GLY A 375 -31.33 1.18 10.82
CA GLY A 375 -30.40 1.82 9.87
C GLY A 375 -30.42 1.21 8.46
N LEU A 376 -30.62 -0.11 8.38
CA LEU A 376 -30.73 -0.82 7.10
C LEU A 376 -32.10 -0.60 6.45
N ALA A 377 -33.17 -0.45 7.25
CA ALA A 377 -34.52 -0.20 6.73
C ALA A 377 -34.68 1.20 6.11
N ALA A 378 -33.99 2.23 6.61
CA ALA A 378 -34.19 3.61 6.16
C ALA A 378 -33.48 3.95 4.84
N LYS A 379 -32.33 3.34 4.53
CA LYS A 379 -31.65 3.52 3.23
C LYS A 379 -32.07 2.49 2.16
N ALA A 380 -32.70 1.38 2.54
CA ALA A 380 -33.20 0.37 1.59
C ALA A 380 -34.60 0.69 1.00
N THR A 381 -35.32 1.67 1.53
CA THR A 381 -36.77 1.81 1.26
C THR A 381 -37.21 2.77 0.16
N LYS A 382 -36.32 3.41 -0.62
CA LYS A 382 -36.81 4.29 -1.72
C LYS A 382 -36.42 3.98 -3.16
N ALA A 383 -35.60 2.97 -3.44
CA ALA A 383 -35.27 2.66 -4.85
C ALA A 383 -35.03 1.18 -5.22
N GLY A 384 -35.29 0.18 -4.35
CA GLY A 384 -34.87 -1.19 -4.67
C GLY A 384 -35.65 -2.36 -4.08
N ALA A 385 -36.82 -2.15 -3.47
CA ALA A 385 -37.49 -3.21 -2.71
C ALA A 385 -38.19 -4.31 -3.56
N LYS A 386 -38.16 -4.23 -4.92
CA LYS A 386 -38.88 -5.18 -5.79
C LYS A 386 -38.01 -6.21 -6.53
N LYS A 387 -36.69 -6.27 -6.30
CA LYS A 387 -35.76 -7.20 -6.99
C LYS A 387 -34.78 -7.94 -6.08
N LEU A 388 -35.16 -8.24 -4.84
CA LEU A 388 -34.32 -9.04 -3.94
C LEU A 388 -34.70 -10.53 -4.04
N GLY A 389 -34.14 -11.19 -5.06
CA GLY A 389 -34.03 -12.66 -5.12
C GLY A 389 -32.89 -13.18 -4.22
N PRO A 390 -32.39 -14.42 -4.43
CA PRO A 390 -31.44 -15.15 -3.55
C PRO A 390 -30.04 -14.51 -3.37
N LEU A 391 -29.83 -13.27 -3.81
CA LEU A 391 -28.59 -12.50 -3.72
C LEU A 391 -28.48 -11.64 -2.44
N ALA A 392 -29.43 -11.76 -1.50
CA ALA A 392 -29.41 -11.02 -0.23
C ALA A 392 -28.12 -11.21 0.62
N PRO A 393 -27.48 -12.40 0.69
CA PRO A 393 -26.24 -12.57 1.44
C PRO A 393 -25.06 -11.78 0.86
N ALA A 394 -25.00 -11.59 -0.47
CA ALA A 394 -23.91 -10.89 -1.14
C ALA A 394 -23.89 -9.37 -0.86
N LEU A 395 -25.07 -8.77 -0.66
CA LEU A 395 -25.19 -7.34 -0.35
C LEU A 395 -24.74 -6.98 1.08
N ALA A 396 -24.85 -7.92 2.02
CA ALA A 396 -24.40 -7.71 3.40
C ALA A 396 -22.87 -7.56 3.50
N ILE A 397 -22.11 -8.28 2.67
CA ILE A 397 -20.64 -8.21 2.61
C ILE A 397 -20.18 -6.88 2.00
N ALA A 398 -20.88 -6.39 0.97
CA ALA A 398 -20.58 -5.09 0.36
C ALA A 398 -20.80 -3.88 1.30
N ALA A 399 -21.68 -4.02 2.30
CA ALA A 399 -21.93 -2.98 3.30
C ALA A 399 -20.79 -2.88 4.34
N ILE A 400 -20.13 -3.99 4.68
CA ILE A 400 -18.94 -4.01 5.56
C ILE A 400 -17.76 -3.28 4.87
N ALA A 401 -17.63 -3.46 3.55
CA ALA A 401 -16.61 -2.79 2.72
C ALA A 401 -16.80 -1.27 2.59
N LYS A 402 -18.00 -0.74 2.87
CA LYS A 402 -18.30 0.70 2.87
C LYS A 402 -18.43 1.29 4.28
N ASN A 403 -17.99 0.57 5.30
CA ASN A 403 -18.01 1.06 6.68
C ASN A 403 -16.92 2.16 6.85
N PRO A 404 -17.28 3.40 7.25
CA PRO A 404 -16.31 4.47 7.51
C PRO A 404 -15.20 4.08 8.48
N TRP A 405 -15.46 3.18 9.43
CA TRP A 405 -14.44 2.64 10.34
C TRP A 405 -13.36 1.85 9.60
N HIS A 406 -13.76 1.02 8.63
CA HIS A 406 -12.81 0.23 7.84
C HIS A 406 -11.95 1.15 6.97
N THR A 407 -12.56 2.16 6.32
CA THR A 407 -11.83 3.19 5.56
C THR A 407 -10.82 3.92 6.45
N ALA A 408 -11.22 4.35 7.65
CA ALA A 408 -10.33 5.02 8.60
C ALA A 408 -9.18 4.11 9.06
N LYS A 409 -9.45 2.82 9.25
CA LYS A 409 -8.44 1.80 9.55
C LYS A 409 -7.42 1.65 8.42
N VAL A 410 -7.86 1.52 7.17
CA VAL A 410 -6.97 1.43 6.00
C VAL A 410 -6.14 2.70 5.85
N LYS A 411 -6.74 3.87 6.10
CA LYS A 411 -6.03 5.15 6.07
C LYS A 411 -4.95 5.25 7.16
N ALA A 412 -5.24 4.78 8.37
CA ALA A 412 -4.23 4.70 9.44
C ALA A 412 -3.05 3.81 9.04
N ASP A 413 -3.31 2.69 8.36
CA ASP A 413 -2.25 1.80 7.86
C ASP A 413 -1.37 2.51 6.81
N ARG A 414 -2.00 3.16 5.82
CA ARG A 414 -1.29 3.94 4.79
C ARG A 414 -0.45 5.07 5.39
N THR A 415 -1.00 5.75 6.39
CA THR A 415 -0.29 6.82 7.13
C THR A 415 0.94 6.24 7.85
N GLY A 416 0.81 5.08 8.49
CA GLY A 416 1.93 4.41 9.14
C GLY A 416 3.04 4.01 8.17
N VAL A 417 2.68 3.48 7.00
CA VAL A 417 3.65 3.15 5.95
C VAL A 417 4.34 4.41 5.38
N ALA A 418 3.56 5.46 5.12
CA ALA A 418 4.11 6.75 4.65
C ALA A 418 5.10 7.33 5.67
N LEU A 419 4.71 7.36 6.95
CA LEU A 419 5.55 7.81 8.05
C LEU A 419 6.84 6.99 8.13
N ALA A 420 6.75 5.67 8.12
CA ALA A 420 7.92 4.81 8.18
C ALA A 420 8.88 5.06 6.99
N GLY A 421 8.35 5.27 5.78
CA GLY A 421 9.17 5.60 4.62
C GLY A 421 9.87 6.96 4.73
N LEU A 422 9.29 7.94 5.42
CA LEU A 422 9.98 9.19 5.75
C LEU A 422 11.06 8.96 6.82
N LEU A 423 10.72 8.28 7.92
CA LEU A 423 11.67 8.00 9.02
C LEU A 423 12.89 7.22 8.52
N ALA A 424 12.70 6.27 7.60
CA ALA A 424 13.77 5.48 6.99
C ALA A 424 14.84 6.28 6.23
N ARG A 425 14.57 7.55 5.92
CA ARG A 425 15.45 8.47 5.16
C ARG A 425 16.05 9.59 6.02
N THR A 426 15.84 9.52 7.32
CA THR A 426 16.43 10.46 8.26
C THR A 426 17.77 9.94 8.76
N ASP A 427 18.61 10.85 9.28
CA ASP A 427 19.88 10.48 9.91
C ASP A 427 19.72 10.18 11.41
N ALA A 428 18.48 10.11 11.90
CA ALA A 428 18.19 9.74 13.27
C ALA A 428 18.59 8.29 13.54
N LYS A 429 19.14 8.02 14.73
CA LYS A 429 19.49 6.67 15.16
C LYS A 429 18.27 5.87 15.59
N SER A 430 17.33 6.54 16.27
CA SER A 430 16.12 5.92 16.78
C SER A 430 14.97 6.90 16.96
N TYR A 431 13.76 6.35 17.03
CA TYR A 431 12.53 7.08 17.33
C TYR A 431 11.73 6.40 18.44
N VAL A 432 10.95 7.20 19.16
CA VAL A 432 9.84 6.73 20.00
C VAL A 432 8.54 7.05 19.28
N LEU A 433 7.62 6.09 19.19
CA LEU A 433 6.31 6.32 18.58
C LEU A 433 5.23 6.31 19.67
N VAL A 434 4.33 7.29 19.64
CA VAL A 434 3.20 7.37 20.56
C VAL A 434 1.94 7.59 19.74
N GLY A 435 0.89 6.81 19.99
CA GLY A 435 -0.35 6.98 19.25
C GLY A 435 -1.56 6.74 20.12
N HIS A 436 -2.62 7.50 19.86
CA HIS A 436 -3.92 7.34 20.51
C HIS A 436 -4.96 6.80 19.53
N SER A 437 -5.78 5.83 19.95
CA SER A 437 -6.87 5.29 19.12
C SER A 437 -6.38 4.74 17.77
N LEU A 438 -6.89 5.23 16.64
CA LEU A 438 -6.35 4.90 15.30
C LEU A 438 -4.93 5.45 15.08
N GLY A 439 -4.51 6.52 15.77
CA GLY A 439 -3.12 6.97 15.78
C GLY A 439 -2.18 5.95 16.42
N ALA A 440 -2.67 5.14 17.38
CA ALA A 440 -1.91 4.00 17.90
C ALA A 440 -1.69 2.94 16.80
N ARG A 441 -2.65 2.78 15.89
CA ARG A 441 -2.49 1.93 14.71
C ARG A 441 -1.46 2.49 13.73
N VAL A 442 -1.46 3.81 13.49
CA VAL A 442 -0.40 4.48 12.72
C VAL A 442 0.98 4.18 13.31
N ALA A 443 1.14 4.32 14.64
CA ALA A 443 2.39 4.06 15.34
C ALA A 443 2.84 2.58 15.23
N ALA A 444 1.95 1.63 15.47
CA ALA A 444 2.25 0.20 15.34
C ALA A 444 2.64 -0.17 13.89
N THR A 445 1.85 0.27 12.91
CA THR A 445 2.15 0.04 11.49
C THR A 445 3.48 0.66 11.08
N ALA A 446 3.76 1.89 11.54
CA ALA A 446 5.03 2.55 11.25
C ALA A 446 6.22 1.80 11.86
N ALA A 447 6.09 1.27 13.08
CA ALA A 447 7.14 0.48 13.71
C ALA A 447 7.42 -0.81 12.94
N GLU A 448 6.38 -1.60 12.67
CA GLU A 448 6.51 -2.85 11.92
C GLU A 448 7.10 -2.61 10.53
N THR A 449 6.64 -1.55 9.85
CA THR A 449 7.12 -1.21 8.51
C THR A 449 8.58 -0.73 8.55
N LEU A 450 8.95 0.13 9.50
CA LEU A 450 10.33 0.62 9.61
C LEU A 450 11.31 -0.51 9.97
N ALA A 451 10.89 -1.49 10.77
CA ALA A 451 11.70 -2.64 11.13
C ALA A 451 12.15 -3.50 9.95
N THR A 452 11.48 -3.37 8.80
CA THR A 452 11.87 -4.01 7.53
C THR A 452 13.08 -3.34 6.88
N SER A 453 13.39 -2.10 7.26
CA SER A 453 14.54 -1.36 6.79
C SER A 453 15.82 -1.84 7.50
N LYS A 454 16.81 -2.31 6.72
CA LYS A 454 18.10 -2.76 7.26
C LYS A 454 18.95 -1.60 7.79
N SER A 455 18.93 -0.46 7.11
CA SER A 455 19.78 0.71 7.38
C SER A 455 19.04 1.90 8.00
N GLY A 456 17.71 1.81 8.15
CA GLY A 456 16.91 2.87 8.76
C GLY A 456 17.07 2.97 10.29
N PRO A 457 16.55 4.06 10.90
CA PRO A 457 16.49 4.20 12.34
C PRO A 457 15.77 3.03 13.00
N LYS A 458 16.14 2.74 14.24
CA LYS A 458 15.39 1.78 15.07
C LYS A 458 14.19 2.45 15.72
N ILE A 459 13.16 1.67 16.01
CA ILE A 459 12.14 2.11 16.97
C ILE A 459 12.60 1.67 18.34
N ASP A 460 12.81 2.63 19.24
CA ASP A 460 13.17 2.33 20.62
C ASP A 460 11.96 1.78 21.36
N THR A 461 10.92 2.60 21.48
CA THR A 461 9.74 2.31 22.28
C THR A 461 8.47 2.75 21.54
N VAL A 462 7.40 1.98 21.68
CA VAL A 462 6.06 2.34 21.17
C VAL A 462 5.08 2.44 22.33
N HIS A 463 4.37 3.56 22.43
CA HIS A 463 3.31 3.79 23.41
C HIS A 463 1.94 3.85 22.71
N LEU A 464 1.08 2.90 23.01
CA LEU A 464 -0.24 2.70 22.41
C LEU A 464 -1.34 3.04 23.41
N LEU A 465 -2.01 4.17 23.22
CA LEU A 465 -3.03 4.70 24.12
C LEU A 465 -4.43 4.37 23.57
N GLY A 466 -5.17 3.46 24.20
CA GLY A 466 -6.50 3.07 23.73
C GLY A 466 -6.48 2.58 22.28
N ALA A 467 -5.53 1.70 21.94
CA ALA A 467 -5.28 1.28 20.57
C ALA A 467 -6.46 0.57 19.89
N ALA A 468 -6.85 1.10 18.73
CA ALA A 468 -7.87 0.54 17.84
C ALA A 468 -7.30 -0.56 16.92
N ILE A 469 -6.66 -1.57 17.53
CA ILE A 469 -6.05 -2.73 16.88
C ILE A 469 -6.73 -3.99 17.42
N GLY A 470 -7.05 -4.97 16.56
CA GLY A 470 -7.77 -6.17 16.96
C GLY A 470 -6.92 -7.07 17.86
N SER A 471 -7.49 -7.64 18.92
CA SER A 471 -6.73 -8.42 19.91
C SER A 471 -6.30 -9.82 19.44
N LYS A 472 -6.87 -10.30 18.33
CA LYS A 472 -6.51 -11.59 17.72
C LYS A 472 -5.52 -11.32 16.59
N GLY A 473 -4.23 -11.31 16.91
CA GLY A 473 -3.15 -11.05 15.96
C GLY A 473 -1.85 -11.75 16.37
N ASP A 474 -0.96 -11.93 15.40
CA ASP A 474 0.41 -12.37 15.65
C ASP A 474 1.29 -11.16 15.94
N TRP A 475 1.72 -11.03 17.19
CA TRP A 475 2.49 -9.88 17.68
C TRP A 475 4.00 -10.05 17.54
N ARG A 476 4.48 -11.12 16.87
CA ARG A 476 5.92 -11.34 16.64
C ARG A 476 6.57 -10.19 15.89
N LEU A 477 5.90 -9.64 14.86
CA LEU A 477 6.44 -8.55 14.06
C LEU A 477 6.57 -7.28 14.90
N LEU A 478 5.50 -6.87 15.57
CA LEU A 478 5.50 -5.71 16.47
C LEU A 478 6.52 -5.85 17.60
N SER A 479 6.62 -7.02 18.22
CA SER A 479 7.61 -7.31 19.28
C SER A 479 9.06 -7.20 18.77
N LYS A 480 9.33 -7.70 17.55
CA LYS A 480 10.65 -7.60 16.91
C LYS A 480 10.97 -6.19 16.39
N ALA A 481 9.95 -5.37 16.15
CA ALA A 481 10.10 -4.04 15.58
C ALA A 481 10.73 -3.02 16.54
N VAL A 482 10.62 -3.25 17.85
CA VAL A 482 11.14 -2.36 18.89
C VAL A 482 12.43 -2.90 19.51
N THR A 483 13.35 -2.03 19.89
CA THR A 483 14.55 -2.41 20.66
C THR A 483 14.29 -2.45 22.16
N GLY A 484 13.46 -1.54 22.67
CA GLY A 484 12.98 -1.48 24.04
C GLY A 484 11.67 -2.25 24.20
N ALA A 485 10.54 -1.55 24.18
CA ALA A 485 9.24 -2.15 24.48
C ALA A 485 8.06 -1.51 23.72
N VAL A 486 6.94 -2.23 23.72
CA VAL A 486 5.61 -1.76 23.32
C VAL A 486 4.76 -1.70 24.58
N HIS A 487 4.33 -0.50 24.97
CA HIS A 487 3.44 -0.27 26.09
C HIS A 487 2.03 -0.01 25.59
N ASN A 488 1.09 -0.87 25.96
CA ASN A 488 -0.32 -0.73 25.63
C ASN A 488 -1.12 -0.30 26.85
N TYR A 489 -1.61 0.93 26.84
CA TYR A 489 -2.46 1.48 27.88
C TYR A 489 -3.92 1.24 27.47
N HIS A 490 -4.60 0.34 28.18
CA HIS A 490 -5.96 -0.06 27.88
C HIS A 490 -6.93 0.30 29.01
N SER A 491 -8.19 0.58 28.67
CA SER A 491 -9.24 0.87 29.65
C SER A 491 -10.52 0.13 29.31
N SER A 492 -11.04 -0.60 30.31
CA SER A 492 -12.36 -1.24 30.26
C SER A 492 -13.52 -0.23 30.33
N ASN A 493 -13.22 1.03 30.67
CA ASN A 493 -14.16 2.15 30.64
C ASN A 493 -14.24 2.83 29.25
N ASP A 494 -13.49 2.35 28.27
CA ASP A 494 -13.52 2.89 26.91
C ASP A 494 -14.77 2.45 26.13
N GLY A 495 -15.82 3.27 26.20
CA GLY A 495 -17.08 3.00 25.49
C GLY A 495 -16.96 2.92 23.96
N VAL A 496 -16.00 3.62 23.35
CA VAL A 496 -15.79 3.57 21.88
C VAL A 496 -15.25 2.20 21.51
N LEU A 497 -14.21 1.74 22.21
CA LEU A 497 -13.63 0.43 21.93
C LEU A 497 -14.50 -0.73 22.43
N LYS A 498 -15.38 -0.50 23.41
CA LYS A 498 -16.35 -1.48 23.90
C LYS A 498 -17.50 -1.72 22.93
N TYR A 499 -18.03 -0.67 22.30
CA TYR A 499 -19.26 -0.75 21.51
C TYR A 499 -19.04 -0.49 20.02
N ALA A 500 -18.33 0.58 19.66
CA ALA A 500 -18.15 0.98 18.26
C ALA A 500 -17.18 0.05 17.52
N TYR A 501 -16.06 -0.29 18.15
CA TYR A 501 -15.06 -1.16 17.55
C TYR A 501 -15.62 -2.55 17.22
N PRO A 502 -16.26 -3.29 18.14
CA PRO A 502 -16.76 -4.63 17.84
C PRO A 502 -17.91 -4.60 16.83
N ALA A 503 -18.81 -3.61 16.90
CA ALA A 503 -19.87 -3.45 15.90
C ALA A 503 -19.30 -3.25 14.48
N ALA A 504 -18.23 -2.47 14.35
CA ALA A 504 -17.59 -2.21 13.08
C ALA A 504 -16.65 -3.34 12.59
N GLN A 505 -16.16 -4.19 13.49
CA GLN A 505 -15.18 -5.25 13.22
C GLN A 505 -15.75 -6.66 13.37
N GLY A 506 -17.07 -6.82 13.23
CA GLY A 506 -17.71 -8.14 13.25
C GLY A 506 -17.52 -8.88 14.58
N GLY A 507 -17.60 -8.16 15.71
CA GLY A 507 -17.47 -8.72 17.05
C GLY A 507 -16.04 -8.85 17.57
N GLN A 508 -15.03 -8.35 16.85
CA GLN A 508 -13.66 -8.33 17.35
C GLN A 508 -13.48 -7.37 18.54
N THR A 509 -12.56 -7.73 19.43
CA THR A 509 -12.17 -6.90 20.57
C THR A 509 -10.90 -6.10 20.23
N ALA A 510 -10.80 -4.85 20.70
CA ALA A 510 -9.61 -4.03 20.55
C ALA A 510 -8.61 -4.25 21.70
N VAL A 511 -7.31 -4.20 21.41
CA VAL A 511 -6.24 -4.25 22.43
C VAL A 511 -6.28 -3.04 23.37
N GLY A 512 -6.74 -1.89 22.91
CA GLY A 512 -6.96 -0.71 23.76
C GLY A 512 -8.12 -0.84 24.75
N PHE A 513 -8.95 -1.88 24.62
CA PHE A 513 -10.00 -2.21 25.59
C PHE A 513 -9.60 -3.37 26.50
N ALA A 514 -9.04 -4.44 25.93
CA ALA A 514 -8.83 -5.71 26.65
C ALA A 514 -7.36 -6.07 26.91
N GLY A 515 -6.41 -5.32 26.37
CA GLY A 515 -4.99 -5.68 26.33
C GLY A 515 -4.63 -6.55 25.11
N PHE A 516 -3.33 -6.68 24.84
CA PHE A 516 -2.76 -7.66 23.90
C PHE A 516 -2.84 -9.09 24.45
N ARG A 517 -2.63 -9.27 25.76
CA ARG A 517 -2.61 -10.57 26.47
C ARG A 517 -1.68 -11.57 25.80
N THR A 518 -0.43 -11.16 25.61
CA THR A 518 0.57 -11.94 24.89
C THR A 518 1.75 -12.30 25.78
N GLU A 519 2.46 -13.36 25.42
CA GLU A 519 3.66 -13.85 26.12
C GLU A 519 4.95 -13.15 25.63
N PHE A 520 4.88 -12.29 24.60
CA PHE A 520 6.06 -11.59 24.12
C PHE A 520 6.59 -10.60 25.16
N ALA A 521 7.80 -10.86 25.65
CA ALA A 521 8.44 -10.11 26.74
C ALA A 521 8.59 -8.59 26.50
N ARG A 522 8.56 -8.13 25.24
CA ARG A 522 8.65 -6.70 24.89
C ARG A 522 7.30 -6.00 24.83
N ILE A 523 6.18 -6.70 24.98
CA ILE A 523 4.84 -6.12 24.92
C ILE A 523 4.25 -6.13 26.33
N HIS A 524 3.95 -4.95 26.86
CA HIS A 524 3.43 -4.76 28.21
C HIS A 524 2.05 -4.11 28.16
N ASP A 525 1.07 -4.80 28.73
CA ASP A 525 -0.26 -4.24 28.96
C ASP A 525 -0.31 -3.50 30.29
N HIS A 526 -0.84 -2.27 30.26
CA HIS A 526 -1.09 -1.41 31.40
C HIS A 526 -2.59 -1.12 31.48
N ASP A 527 -3.26 -1.68 32.50
CA ASP A 527 -4.66 -1.36 32.76
C ASP A 527 -4.76 0.02 33.43
N VAL A 528 -5.25 1.00 32.66
CA VAL A 528 -5.45 2.38 33.11
C VAL A 528 -6.92 2.70 33.39
N SER A 529 -7.77 1.68 33.57
CA SER A 529 -9.21 1.85 33.82
C SER A 529 -9.51 2.73 35.04
N ALA A 530 -8.64 2.71 36.05
CA ALA A 530 -8.81 3.52 37.28
C ALA A 530 -8.70 5.04 37.03
N VAL A 531 -7.97 5.47 36.01
CA VAL A 531 -7.68 6.90 35.73
C VAL A 531 -8.26 7.37 34.40
N VAL A 532 -8.47 6.47 33.44
CA VAL A 532 -9.07 6.75 32.14
C VAL A 532 -10.54 6.35 32.15
N ALA A 533 -11.41 7.34 32.38
CA ALA A 533 -12.87 7.16 32.41
C ALA A 533 -13.52 7.07 31.00
N GLY A 534 -12.77 7.26 29.91
CA GLY A 534 -13.32 7.18 28.56
C GLY A 534 -12.30 7.48 27.44
N HIS A 535 -12.72 7.24 26.20
CA HIS A 535 -11.84 7.23 25.02
C HIS A 535 -11.04 8.52 24.79
N SER A 536 -11.60 9.69 25.12
CA SER A 536 -10.93 10.99 24.93
C SER A 536 -10.01 11.38 26.10
N LYS A 537 -9.96 10.58 27.18
CA LYS A 537 -9.25 10.94 28.42
C LYS A 537 -7.84 10.40 28.53
N TYR A 538 -7.41 9.53 27.62
CA TYR A 538 -6.06 8.95 27.67
C TYR A 538 -4.94 9.99 27.71
N LEU A 539 -4.97 11.01 26.84
CA LEU A 539 -3.91 12.03 26.77
C LEU A 539 -3.77 12.87 28.04
N GLN A 540 -4.84 12.96 28.84
CA GLN A 540 -4.89 13.77 30.05
C GLN A 540 -4.58 12.95 31.31
N SER A 541 -4.95 11.67 31.30
CA SER A 541 -4.93 10.81 32.49
C SER A 541 -3.81 9.77 32.52
N VAL A 542 -3.18 9.44 31.38
CA VAL A 542 -2.12 8.43 31.34
C VAL A 542 -0.77 9.06 31.64
N GLU A 543 0.00 8.38 32.49
CA GLU A 543 1.40 8.66 32.76
C GLU A 543 2.25 7.53 32.13
N PRO A 544 3.02 7.81 31.06
CA PRO A 544 3.79 6.78 30.40
C PRO A 544 4.90 6.25 31.32
N SER A 545 4.92 4.93 31.55
CA SER A 545 5.94 4.24 32.37
C SER A 545 7.31 4.23 31.70
#